data_AF-A0A2V8PDQ4-F1
#
_entry.id   AF-A0A2V8PDQ4-F1
#
_cell.length_a   1.000
_cell.length_b   1.000
_cell.length_c   1.000
_cell.angle_alpha   90.00
_cell.angle_beta   90.00
_cell.angle_gamma   90.00
#
_symmetry.space_group_name_H-M   'P 1'
#
loop_
_entity.id
_entity.type
_entity.pdbx_description
1 polymer ?
#
loop_
_entity_poly.entity_id
_entity_poly.type
_entity_poly.pdbx_seq_one_letter_code
_entity_poly.pdbx_strand_id
1 'polypeptide(L)'
;LDAEKGFIRKSPRDKAVNLINKLASDTGGRAFFPQSIAELPQIANEIVRDLRTQYVISYDPTNKAHDGTYRAIKVIVDQPTGGDKRIALTRPGRTAPRPGATVSRPATKTTTPPANNNARQPAPNTRKSP
;
A
#
# COMPACT_ATOMS: atom_id res chain seq x y z
N LEU A 1 -25.03 30.93 -34.38
CA LEU A 1 -25.03 29.61 -33.70
C LEU A 1 -23.58 29.28 -33.39
N ASP A 2 -23.10 29.83 -32.28
CA ASP A 2 -21.69 29.84 -31.88
C ASP A 2 -21.21 28.45 -31.44
N ALA A 3 -20.28 27.89 -32.20
CA ALA A 3 -19.60 26.64 -31.90
C ALA A 3 -18.17 26.92 -31.41
N GLU A 4 -18.03 27.68 -30.32
CA GLU A 4 -16.78 27.82 -29.57
C GLU A 4 -16.80 26.83 -28.40
N LYS A 5 -16.50 25.56 -28.67
CA LYS A 5 -16.14 24.59 -27.63
C LYS A 5 -14.67 24.24 -27.80
N GLY A 6 -13.84 25.01 -27.11
CA GLY A 6 -12.39 24.84 -27.03
C GLY A 6 -12.00 23.39 -26.72
N PHE A 7 -11.23 22.81 -27.63
CA PHE A 7 -10.79 21.43 -27.57
C PHE A 7 -9.48 21.36 -26.76
N ILE A 8 -9.55 21.14 -25.44
CA ILE A 8 -8.36 20.90 -24.62
C ILE A 8 -7.81 19.50 -24.95
N ARG A 9 -6.89 19.44 -25.92
CA ARG A 9 -6.07 18.24 -26.14
C ARG A 9 -5.10 18.13 -24.97
N LYS A 10 -5.26 17.13 -24.11
CA LYS A 10 -4.26 16.82 -23.06
C LYS A 10 -2.88 16.68 -23.72
N SER A 11 -1.87 17.32 -23.13
CA SER A 11 -0.51 17.27 -23.66
C SER A 11 0.02 15.82 -23.63
N PRO A 12 0.95 15.44 -24.52
CA PRO A 12 1.59 14.12 -24.46
C PRO A 12 2.19 13.81 -23.08
N ARG A 13 2.73 14.83 -22.41
CA ARG A 13 3.26 14.72 -21.04
C ARG A 13 2.16 14.35 -20.04
N ASP A 14 1.00 15.00 -20.10
CA ASP A 14 -0.11 14.69 -19.20
C ASP A 14 -0.61 13.26 -19.39
N LYS A 15 -0.63 12.76 -20.63
CA LYS A 15 -1.00 11.36 -20.91
C LYS A 15 0.01 10.40 -20.28
N ALA A 16 1.31 10.68 -20.40
CA ALA A 16 2.36 9.86 -19.82
C ALA A 16 2.31 9.85 -18.27
N VAL A 17 2.15 11.03 -17.66
CA VAL A 17 2.01 11.17 -16.20
C VAL A 17 0.81 10.38 -15.68
N ASN A 18 -0.34 10.50 -16.34
CA ASN A 18 -1.54 9.76 -15.97
C ASN A 18 -1.36 8.24 -16.08
N LEU A 19 -0.68 7.77 -17.14
CA LEU A 19 -0.39 6.35 -17.33
C LEU A 19 0.51 5.81 -16.20
N ILE A 20 1.60 6.51 -15.89
CA ILE A 20 2.55 6.09 -14.86
C ILE A 20 1.86 6.12 -13.47
N ASN A 21 1.05 7.15 -13.19
CA ASN A 21 0.25 7.20 -11.96
C ASN A 21 -0.70 6.01 -11.83
N LYS A 22 -1.36 5.62 -12.93
CA LYS A 22 -2.24 4.44 -12.94
C LYS A 22 -1.46 3.17 -12.64
N LEU A 23 -0.32 2.96 -13.30
CA LEU A 23 0.54 1.79 -13.07
C LEU A 23 1.06 1.73 -11.63
N ALA A 24 1.51 2.88 -11.09
CA ALA A 24 1.93 2.96 -9.69
C ALA A 24 0.77 2.59 -8.76
N SER A 25 -0.43 3.11 -8.98
CA SER A 25 -1.62 2.80 -8.19
C SER A 25 -2.00 1.31 -8.25
N ASP A 26 -1.95 0.69 -9.44
CA ASP A 26 -2.28 -0.73 -9.63
C ASP A 26 -1.29 -1.66 -8.90
N THR A 27 -0.06 -1.20 -8.67
CA THR A 27 0.95 -1.92 -7.88
C THR A 27 0.91 -1.58 -6.38
N GLY A 28 0.09 -0.60 -5.97
CA GLY A 28 0.02 -0.11 -4.60
C GLY A 28 1.15 0.86 -4.24
N GLY A 29 1.82 1.45 -5.23
CA GLY A 29 2.87 2.47 -5.06
C GLY A 29 2.40 3.88 -5.43
N ARG A 30 3.34 4.83 -5.41
CA ARG A 30 3.15 6.21 -5.86
C ARG A 30 4.23 6.58 -6.88
N ALA A 31 3.88 7.47 -7.81
CA ALA A 31 4.83 8.06 -8.74
C ALA A 31 5.10 9.52 -8.38
N PHE A 32 6.35 9.94 -8.49
CA PHE A 32 6.79 11.30 -8.22
C PHE A 32 7.36 11.90 -9.51
N PHE A 33 6.99 13.16 -9.81
CA PHE A 33 7.42 13.88 -11.01
C PHE A 33 8.00 15.25 -10.60
N PRO A 34 9.23 15.29 -10.04
CA PRO A 34 9.84 16.54 -9.62
C PRO A 34 9.98 17.51 -10.80
N GLN A 35 9.69 18.79 -10.57
CA GLN A 35 9.90 19.83 -11.58
C GLN A 35 11.29 20.46 -11.48
N SER A 36 11.90 20.39 -10.29
CA SER A 36 13.20 20.94 -9.98
C SER A 36 14.03 20.00 -9.08
N ILE A 37 15.35 20.17 -9.09
CA ILE A 37 16.27 19.41 -8.22
C ILE A 37 16.01 19.72 -6.73
N ALA A 38 15.53 20.93 -6.43
CA ALA A 38 15.23 21.36 -5.07
C ALA A 38 14.10 20.57 -4.40
N GLU A 39 13.25 19.89 -5.16
CA GLU A 39 12.15 19.05 -4.64
C GLU A 39 12.63 17.66 -4.21
N LEU A 40 13.77 17.18 -4.71
CA LEU A 40 14.27 15.83 -4.45
C LEU A 40 14.45 15.50 -2.96
N PRO A 41 14.99 16.41 -2.11
CA PRO A 41 15.13 16.14 -0.68
C PRO A 41 13.78 15.90 0.01
N GLN A 42 12.75 16.66 -0.38
CA GLN A 42 11.41 16.48 0.18
C GLN A 42 10.81 15.14 -0.23
N ILE A 43 10.89 14.80 -1.52
CA ILE A 43 10.39 13.52 -2.05
C ILE A 43 11.12 12.34 -1.39
N ALA A 44 12.44 12.44 -1.22
CA ALA A 44 13.22 11.41 -0.53
C ALA A 44 12.76 11.20 0.92
N ASN A 45 12.48 12.29 1.65
CA ASN A 45 11.97 12.21 3.02
C ASN A 45 10.58 11.53 3.07
N GLU A 46 9.71 11.78 2.10
CA GLU A 46 8.42 11.08 1.99
C GLU A 46 8.62 9.58 1.76
N ILE A 47 9.51 9.19 0.83
CA ILE A 47 9.82 7.78 0.57
C ILE A 47 10.38 7.09 1.82
N VAL A 48 11.27 7.74 2.57
CA VAL A 48 11.84 7.19 3.81
C VAL A 48 10.75 6.95 4.87
N ARG A 49 9.77 7.85 4.98
CA ARG A 49 8.63 7.68 5.90
C ARG A 49 7.75 6.48 5.50
N ASP A 50 7.53 6.29 4.21
CA ASP A 50 6.76 5.14 3.71
C ASP A 50 7.47 3.81 4.02
N LEU A 51 8.79 3.75 3.79
CA LEU A 51 9.58 2.54 4.06
C LEU A 51 9.56 2.14 5.54
N ARG A 52 9.50 3.12 6.45
CA ARG A 52 9.39 2.85 7.90
C ARG A 52 8.04 2.28 8.31
N THR A 53 7.00 2.47 7.50
CA THR A 53 5.61 2.16 7.86
C THR A 53 5.00 1.11 6.93
N GLN A 54 5.82 0.15 6.48
CA GLN A 54 5.35 -0.99 5.71
C GLN A 54 4.78 -2.09 6.61
N TYR A 55 3.54 -2.48 6.35
CA TYR A 55 2.86 -3.55 7.06
C TYR A 55 2.43 -4.66 6.10
N VAL A 56 2.48 -5.91 6.57
CA VAL A 56 1.95 -7.08 5.85
C VAL A 56 0.64 -7.50 6.51
N ILE A 57 -0.44 -7.49 5.73
CA ILE A 57 -1.77 -7.90 6.18
C ILE A 57 -2.18 -9.14 5.38
N SER A 58 -2.61 -10.18 6.08
CA SER A 58 -3.16 -11.40 5.49
C SER A 58 -4.65 -11.48 5.78
N TYR A 59 -5.42 -11.98 4.81
CA TYR A 59 -6.86 -12.23 4.97
C TYR A 59 -7.25 -13.53 4.26
N ASP A 60 -8.24 -14.25 4.79
CA ASP A 60 -8.86 -15.40 4.12
C ASP A 60 -10.10 -14.91 3.35
N PRO A 61 -10.15 -15.04 2.01
CA PRO A 61 -11.31 -14.64 1.23
C PRO A 61 -12.51 -15.56 1.49
N THR A 62 -13.71 -14.98 1.59
CA THR A 62 -14.96 -15.76 1.67
C THR A 62 -15.21 -16.61 0.42
N ASN A 63 -14.89 -16.09 -0.76
CA ASN A 63 -14.90 -16.86 -1.99
C ASN A 63 -13.57 -17.65 -2.12
N LYS A 64 -13.61 -18.98 -2.16
CA LYS A 64 -12.42 -19.85 -2.30
C LYS A 64 -12.26 -20.44 -3.71
N ALA A 65 -13.07 -20.02 -4.68
CA ALA A 65 -12.98 -20.53 -6.05
C ALA A 65 -11.60 -20.22 -6.67
N HIS A 66 -11.12 -21.15 -7.49
CA HIS A 66 -9.90 -21.00 -8.28
C HIS A 66 -10.28 -20.82 -9.75
N ASP A 67 -10.91 -19.69 -10.04
CA ASP A 67 -11.54 -19.39 -11.32
C ASP A 67 -10.69 -18.46 -12.21
N GLY A 68 -9.57 -17.96 -11.68
CA GLY A 68 -8.72 -17.01 -12.41
C GLY A 68 -9.31 -15.61 -12.54
N THR A 69 -10.40 -15.30 -11.84
CA THR A 69 -11.06 -13.99 -11.90
C THR A 69 -10.32 -12.94 -11.09
N TYR A 70 -10.45 -11.67 -11.49
CA TYR A 70 -9.91 -10.54 -10.73
C TYR A 70 -10.79 -10.25 -9.51
N ARG A 71 -10.16 -10.09 -8.35
CA ARG A 71 -10.83 -9.80 -7.08
C ARG A 71 -10.36 -8.47 -6.55
N ALA A 72 -11.26 -7.50 -6.52
CA ALA A 72 -11.02 -6.21 -5.93
C ALA A 72 -10.81 -6.34 -4.41
N ILE A 73 -9.82 -5.62 -3.89
CA ILE A 73 -9.48 -5.55 -2.48
C ILE A 73 -9.46 -4.07 -2.11
N LYS A 74 -10.19 -3.70 -1.06
CA LYS A 74 -10.19 -2.35 -0.51
C LYS A 74 -9.76 -2.41 0.94
N VAL A 75 -8.71 -1.67 1.27
CA VAL A 75 -8.24 -1.49 2.65
C VAL A 75 -8.69 -0.12 3.13
N ILE A 76 -9.36 -0.09 4.28
CA ILE A 76 -9.80 1.13 4.96
C ILE A 76 -9.00 1.23 6.25
N VAL A 77 -8.43 2.39 6.52
CA VAL A 77 -7.69 2.68 7.74
C VAL A 77 -8.53 3.63 8.58
N ASP A 78 -8.83 3.19 9.81
CA ASP A 78 -9.52 4.02 10.77
C ASP A 78 -8.63 5.19 11.20
N GLN A 79 -9.19 6.39 11.17
CA GLN A 79 -8.48 7.61 11.54
C GLN A 79 -8.69 7.89 13.03
N PRO A 80 -7.61 8.03 13.82
CA PRO A 80 -7.75 8.43 15.22
C PRO A 80 -8.19 9.90 15.32
N THR A 81 -9.15 10.19 16.20
CA THR A 81 -9.56 11.57 16.49
C THR A 81 -8.40 12.36 17.09
N GLY A 82 -7.88 13.36 16.37
CA GLY A 82 -6.77 14.20 16.82
C GLY A 82 -5.36 13.68 16.48
N GLY A 83 -5.24 12.59 15.72
CA GLY A 83 -3.94 12.09 15.24
C GLY A 83 -3.68 12.39 13.76
N ASP A 84 -2.46 12.05 13.31
CA ASP A 84 -2.07 12.19 11.91
C ASP A 84 -2.92 11.32 10.99
N LYS A 85 -3.35 11.90 9.85
CA LYS A 85 -4.10 11.18 8.83
C LYS A 85 -3.25 10.07 8.21
N ARG A 86 -3.71 8.82 8.31
CA ARG A 86 -3.05 7.66 7.71
C ARG A 86 -3.67 7.32 6.37
N ILE A 87 -2.85 7.19 5.34
CA ILE A 87 -3.29 6.77 4.00
C ILE A 87 -2.65 5.41 3.72
N ALA A 88 -3.48 4.40 3.44
CA ALA A 88 -2.98 3.10 3.02
C ALA A 88 -2.77 3.07 1.51
N LEU A 89 -1.54 2.79 1.11
CA LEU A 89 -1.19 2.47 -0.27
C LEU A 89 -1.24 0.96 -0.41
N THR A 90 -2.18 0.46 -1.22
CA THR A 90 -2.44 -0.97 -1.36
C THR A 90 -2.74 -1.32 -2.80
N ARG A 91 -2.44 -2.57 -3.17
CA ARG A 91 -2.87 -3.10 -4.46
C ARG A 91 -4.39 -3.19 -4.48
N PRO A 92 -5.07 -2.71 -5.54
CA PRO A 92 -6.54 -2.66 -5.61
C PRO A 92 -7.19 -4.03 -5.78
N GLY A 93 -6.41 -5.10 -5.93
CA GLY A 93 -6.92 -6.44 -6.08
C GLY A 93 -5.87 -7.47 -6.46
N ARG A 94 -6.33 -8.71 -6.58
CA ARG A 94 -5.53 -9.86 -7.00
C ARG A 94 -6.31 -10.73 -7.96
N THR A 95 -5.61 -11.43 -8.83
CA THR A 95 -6.20 -12.48 -9.66
C THR A 95 -6.20 -13.79 -8.89
N ALA A 96 -7.32 -14.52 -8.88
CA ALA A 96 -7.40 -15.83 -8.26
C ALA A 96 -6.44 -16.82 -8.94
N PRO A 97 -5.88 -17.80 -8.20
CA PRO A 97 -5.10 -18.86 -8.83
C PRO A 97 -5.98 -19.66 -9.78
N ARG A 98 -5.42 -20.08 -10.93
CA ARG A 98 -6.06 -21.05 -11.82
C ARG A 98 -5.52 -22.45 -11.50
N PRO A 99 -6.37 -23.50 -11.49
CA PRO A 99 -5.91 -24.87 -11.36
C PRO A 99 -4.85 -25.15 -12.42
N GLY A 100 -3.66 -25.61 -12.00
CA GLY A 100 -2.52 -25.86 -12.89
C GLY A 100 -1.59 -24.67 -13.19
N ALA A 101 -1.88 -23.46 -12.69
CA ALA A 101 -0.93 -22.34 -12.79
C ALA A 101 0.12 -22.44 -11.68
N THR A 102 1.37 -22.74 -12.04
CA THR A 102 2.53 -22.63 -11.13
C THR A 102 2.81 -21.17 -10.82
N VAL A 103 2.31 -20.68 -9.69
CA VAL A 103 2.71 -19.37 -9.17
C VAL A 103 4.10 -19.56 -8.54
N SER A 104 5.14 -19.01 -9.15
CA SER A 104 6.48 -18.95 -8.55
C SER A 104 6.41 -18.06 -7.30
N ARG A 105 6.14 -18.69 -6.15
CA ARG A 105 6.17 -18.02 -4.86
C ARG A 105 7.61 -17.57 -4.63
N PRO A 106 7.90 -16.25 -4.54
CA PRO A 106 9.23 -15.83 -4.09
C PRO A 106 9.42 -16.45 -2.71
N ALA A 107 10.52 -17.17 -2.53
CA ALA A 107 10.83 -17.86 -1.28
C ALA A 107 10.70 -16.86 -0.11
N THR A 108 9.71 -17.08 0.76
CA THR A 108 9.55 -16.33 2.01
C THR A 108 10.80 -16.54 2.84
N LYS A 109 11.72 -15.57 2.84
CA LYS A 109 12.63 -15.40 3.96
C LYS A 109 11.76 -15.05 5.16
N THR A 110 11.81 -15.88 6.20
CA THR A 110 11.14 -15.69 7.48
C THR A 110 11.55 -14.35 8.08
N THR A 111 10.77 -13.29 7.83
CA THR A 111 10.91 -12.01 8.53
C THR A 111 10.07 -12.09 9.80
N THR A 112 10.75 -12.20 10.94
CA THR A 112 10.19 -12.08 12.29
C THR A 112 9.25 -10.87 12.37
N PRO A 113 8.02 -11.01 12.88
CA PRO A 113 7.13 -9.87 13.09
C PRO A 113 7.79 -8.85 14.05
N PRO A 114 7.62 -7.53 13.82
CA PRO A 114 8.15 -6.53 14.73
C PRO A 114 7.54 -6.72 16.13
N ALA A 115 8.40 -6.87 17.14
CA ALA A 115 8.00 -7.01 18.53
C ALA A 115 7.16 -5.80 18.97
N ASN A 116 5.93 -6.05 19.41
CA ASN A 116 5.06 -5.06 20.02
C ASN A 116 5.53 -4.81 21.46
N ASN A 117 6.22 -3.70 21.71
CA ASN A 117 6.81 -3.36 23.01
C ASN A 117 5.80 -2.80 24.04
N ASN A 118 4.49 -2.94 23.83
CA ASN A 118 3.47 -2.43 24.76
C ASN A 118 2.93 -3.48 25.75
N ALA A 119 3.74 -4.46 26.13
CA ALA A 119 3.41 -5.37 27.23
C ALA A 119 3.71 -4.68 28.58
N ARG A 120 2.64 -4.15 29.17
CA ARG A 120 2.48 -3.74 30.57
C ARG A 120 3.22 -4.71 31.51
N GLN A 121 4.23 -4.23 32.23
CA GLN A 121 4.96 -4.99 33.25
C GLN A 121 4.00 -5.50 34.34
N PRO A 122 3.97 -6.79 34.70
CA PRO A 122 3.39 -7.23 35.96
C PRO A 122 4.41 -7.12 37.10
N ALA A 123 3.97 -6.59 38.25
CA ALA A 123 4.76 -6.40 39.47
C ALA A 123 5.33 -7.71 40.03
N PRO A 124 6.50 -7.69 40.71
CA PRO A 124 7.10 -8.90 41.29
C PRO A 124 6.41 -9.27 42.61
N ASN A 125 5.70 -10.40 42.63
CA ASN A 125 5.20 -11.01 43.87
C ASN A 125 6.35 -11.73 44.59
N THR A 126 6.63 -11.28 45.82
CA THR A 126 7.58 -11.89 46.75
C THR A 126 7.02 -13.21 47.31
N ARG A 127 7.69 -14.33 47.02
CA ARG A 127 7.40 -15.62 47.65
C ARG A 127 8.47 -15.91 48.70
N LYS A 128 8.19 -15.56 49.96
CA LYS A 128 8.87 -16.17 51.13
C LYS A 128 8.27 -17.56 51.30
N SER A 129 9.07 -18.60 51.15
CA SER A 129 8.74 -19.95 51.62
C SER A 129 9.25 -20.11 53.07
N PRO A 130 8.52 -20.85 53.93
CA PRO A 130 8.93 -21.17 55.29
C PRO A 130 10.02 -22.25 55.34
#